data_AF-A0A8T7GWP0-F1
#
_entry.id   AF-A0A8T7GWP0-F1
#
_cell.length_a   1.000
_cell.length_b   1.000
_cell.length_c   1.000
_cell.angle_alpha   90.00
_cell.angle_beta   90.00
_cell.angle_gamma   90.00
#
_symmetry.space_group_name_H-M   'P 1'
#
loop_
_entity.id
_entity.type
_entity.pdbx_description
1 polymer ?
#
loop_
_entity_poly.entity_id
_entity_poly.type
_entity_poly.pdbx_seq_one_letter_code
_entity_poly.pdbx_strand_id
1 'polypeptide(L)'
;MARARLIALSIPVIGGDPRRLVVLAAKVSQGKLHERSHEHYLTAYSSERVGEWLAKAVQGFPSVLEHVTFTFLIEGISRVCSHQLVRHRI
;
A
#
# COMPACT_ATOMS: atom_id res chain seq x y z
N MET A 1 7.96 -27.69 3.46
CA MET A 1 6.82 -26.79 3.71
C MET A 1 7.14 -25.45 3.09
N ALA A 2 6.19 -24.84 2.36
CA ALA A 2 6.39 -23.52 1.77
C ALA A 2 6.46 -22.44 2.87
N ARG A 3 7.33 -21.44 2.68
CA ARG A 3 7.50 -20.30 3.59
C ARG A 3 7.53 -19.01 2.79
N ALA A 4 6.82 -17.99 3.25
CA ALA A 4 6.88 -16.63 2.73
C ALA A 4 7.27 -15.68 3.86
N ARG A 5 8.24 -14.81 3.62
CA ARG A 5 8.73 -13.83 4.60
C ARG A 5 8.75 -12.45 3.97
N LEU A 6 8.15 -11.46 4.62
CA LEU A 6 8.27 -10.06 4.20
C LEU A 6 9.71 -9.60 4.37
N ILE A 7 10.32 -9.08 3.30
CA ILE A 7 11.72 -8.60 3.29
C ILE A 7 11.82 -7.11 2.94
N ALA A 8 10.80 -6.52 2.32
CA ALA A 8 10.71 -5.08 2.10
C ALA A 8 9.26 -4.61 2.08
N LEU A 9 9.05 -3.36 2.50
CA LEU A 9 7.76 -2.67 2.57
C LEU A 9 7.98 -1.19 2.26
N SER A 10 7.09 -0.61 1.45
CA SER A 10 7.05 0.85 1.28
C SER A 10 6.61 1.53 2.57
N ILE A 11 7.42 2.41 3.15
CA ILE A 11 7.10 3.15 4.37
C ILE A 11 7.34 4.63 4.08
N PRO A 12 6.39 5.54 4.40
CA PRO A 12 6.63 6.97 4.25
C PRO A 12 7.76 7.40 5.20
N VAL A 13 8.64 8.28 4.72
CA VAL A 13 9.75 8.84 5.52
C VAL A 13 9.24 9.51 6.80
N ILE A 14 8.03 10.07 6.75
CA ILE A 14 7.36 10.73 7.87
C ILE A 14 6.13 9.91 8.27
N GLY A 15 5.92 9.69 9.57
CA GLY A 15 4.73 9.06 10.13
C GLY A 15 4.72 7.53 10.15
N GLY A 16 5.57 6.86 9.35
CA GLY A 16 5.88 5.43 9.47
C GLY A 16 4.75 4.44 9.12
N ASP A 17 3.54 4.90 8.82
CA ASP A 17 2.41 4.04 8.48
C ASP A 17 2.21 3.95 6.95
N PRO A 18 2.44 2.78 6.31
CA PRO A 18 2.31 2.61 4.86
C PRO A 18 0.90 2.94 4.34
N ARG A 19 -0.14 2.73 5.17
CA ARG A 19 -1.54 2.99 4.79
C ARG A 19 -1.77 4.46 4.46
N ARG A 20 -0.97 5.35 5.05
CA ARG A 20 -1.07 6.78 4.83
C ARG A 20 -0.51 7.22 3.48
N LEU A 21 0.34 6.43 2.83
CA LEU A 21 0.75 6.66 1.43
C LEU A 21 -0.47 6.56 0.49
N VAL A 22 -1.32 5.55 0.71
CA VAL A 22 -2.57 5.37 -0.04
C VAL A 22 -3.51 6.57 0.17
N VAL A 23 -3.67 7.00 1.42
CA VAL A 23 -4.51 8.17 1.75
C VAL A 23 -3.95 9.43 1.12
N LEU A 24 -2.64 9.65 1.21
CA LEU A 24 -2.00 10.82 0.62
C LEU A 24 -2.21 10.83 -0.90
N ALA A 25 -2.01 9.71 -1.60
CA ALA A 25 -2.27 9.59 -3.03
C ALA A 25 -3.72 9.97 -3.37
N ALA A 26 -4.70 9.39 -2.66
CA ALA A 26 -6.11 9.73 -2.86
C ALA A 26 -6.39 11.22 -2.61
N LYS A 27 -5.80 11.83 -1.57
CA LYS A 27 -6.00 13.24 -1.23
C LYS A 27 -5.36 14.19 -2.24
N VAL A 28 -4.20 13.82 -2.78
CA VAL A 28 -3.55 14.54 -3.89
C VAL A 28 -4.45 14.52 -5.13
N SER A 29 -4.99 13.36 -5.52
CA SER A 29 -5.89 13.24 -6.68
C SER A 29 -7.20 14.03 -6.50
N GLN A 30 -7.66 14.20 -5.26
CA GLN A 30 -8.81 15.06 -4.93
C GLN A 30 -8.45 16.55 -4.79
N GLY A 31 -7.20 16.91 -5.05
CA GLY A 31 -6.68 18.27 -4.89
C GLY A 31 -6.59 18.75 -3.45
N LYS A 32 -6.78 17.92 -2.43
CA LYS A 32 -6.99 18.35 -1.01
C LYS A 32 -5.75 18.92 -0.30
N LEU A 33 -4.62 18.97 -0.99
CA LEU A 33 -3.38 19.57 -0.48
C LEU A 33 -3.47 21.09 -0.23
N HIS A 34 -4.46 21.78 -0.83
CA HIS A 34 -4.72 23.19 -0.51
C HIS A 34 -5.41 23.39 0.85
N GLU A 35 -6.11 22.37 1.36
CA GLU A 35 -6.82 22.44 2.65
C GLU A 35 -5.93 21.98 3.81
N ARG A 36 -5.10 20.96 3.58
CA ARG A 36 -4.20 20.37 4.58
C ARG A 36 -2.89 19.92 3.91
N SER A 37 -1.77 20.08 4.62
CA SER A 37 -0.44 19.67 4.12
C SER A 37 -0.30 18.14 3.98
N HIS A 38 0.67 17.70 3.20
CA HIS A 38 1.02 16.28 3.08
C HIS A 38 1.42 15.69 4.45
N GLU A 39 2.14 16.43 5.29
CA GLU A 39 2.51 16.04 6.65
C GLU A 39 1.29 15.71 7.52
N HIS A 40 0.21 16.50 7.41
CA HIS A 40 -1.04 16.21 8.12
C HIS A 40 -1.58 14.83 7.75
N TYR A 41 -1.64 14.49 6.46
CA TYR A 41 -2.10 13.18 6.00
C TYR A 41 -1.17 12.04 6.45
N LEU A 42 0.13 12.29 6.47
CA LEU A 42 1.14 11.31 6.89
C LEU A 42 1.25 11.13 8.42
N THR A 43 0.79 12.07 9.25
CA THR A 43 1.00 12.01 10.72
C THR A 43 -0.29 12.17 11.53
N ALA A 44 -1.02 13.27 11.34
CA ALA A 44 -2.12 13.67 12.20
C ALA A 44 -3.50 13.17 11.73
N TYR A 45 -3.61 12.66 10.49
CA TYR A 45 -4.87 12.10 9.99
C TYR A 45 -5.28 10.86 10.80
N SER A 46 -6.56 10.78 11.18
CA SER A 46 -7.02 9.75 12.11
C SER A 46 -6.98 8.34 11.51
N SER A 47 -6.52 7.37 12.30
CA SER A 47 -6.40 5.97 11.87
C SER A 47 -7.72 5.35 11.40
N GLU A 48 -8.84 5.75 12.02
CA GLU A 48 -10.19 5.35 11.59
C GLU A 48 -10.46 5.80 10.15
N ARG A 49 -10.24 7.07 9.85
CA ARG A 49 -10.43 7.61 8.49
C ARG A 49 -9.44 7.04 7.49
N VAL A 50 -8.22 6.71 7.91
CA VAL A 50 -7.28 5.94 7.07
C VAL A 50 -7.90 4.61 6.65
N GLY A 51 -8.49 3.87 7.59
CA GLY A 51 -9.20 2.61 7.31
C GLY A 51 -10.40 2.79 6.37
N GLU A 52 -11.22 3.82 6.59
CA GLU A 52 -12.34 4.15 5.69
C GLU A 52 -11.87 4.44 4.26
N TRP A 53 -10.78 5.19 4.11
CA TRP A 53 -10.22 5.52 2.79
C TRP A 53 -9.65 4.30 2.08
N LEU A 54 -9.00 3.39 2.81
CA LEU A 54 -8.56 2.11 2.26
C LEU A 54 -9.72 1.28 1.74
N ALA A 55 -10.80 1.15 2.53
CA ALA A 55 -11.99 0.42 2.12
C ALA A 55 -12.62 1.02 0.85
N LYS A 56 -12.69 2.36 0.76
CA LYS A 56 -13.17 3.08 -0.44
C LYS A 56 -12.24 2.87 -1.65
N ALA A 57 -10.92 2.88 -1.44
CA ALA A 57 -9.94 2.67 -2.50
C ALA A 57 -10.11 1.31 -3.17
N VAL A 58 -10.29 0.25 -2.38
CA VAL A 58 -10.52 -1.12 -2.88
C VAL A 58 -11.74 -1.20 -3.81
N GLN A 59 -12.80 -0.42 -3.53
CA GLN A 59 -14.05 -0.51 -4.28
C GLN A 59 -14.14 0.47 -5.45
N GLY A 60 -13.56 1.67 -5.33
CA GLY A 60 -13.85 2.78 -6.25
C GLY A 60 -12.67 3.34 -7.01
N PHE A 61 -11.44 3.20 -6.50
CA PHE A 61 -10.25 3.84 -7.10
C PHE A 61 -8.98 3.07 -6.70
N PRO A 62 -8.81 1.82 -7.17
CA PRO A 62 -7.74 0.95 -6.67
C PRO A 62 -6.32 1.41 -7.03
N SER A 63 -6.16 2.30 -8.02
CA SER A 63 -4.84 2.82 -8.44
C SER A 63 -4.05 3.46 -7.30
N VAL A 64 -4.73 4.04 -6.29
CA VAL A 64 -4.02 4.63 -5.14
C VAL A 64 -3.34 3.57 -4.26
N LEU A 65 -3.74 2.29 -4.36
CA LEU A 65 -3.13 1.18 -3.63
C LEU A 65 -1.75 0.82 -4.18
N GLU A 66 -1.45 1.18 -5.44
CA GLU A 66 -0.18 0.90 -6.11
C GLU A 66 1.01 1.67 -5.50
N HIS A 67 0.73 2.68 -4.67
CA HIS A 67 1.76 3.44 -3.95
C HIS A 67 2.37 2.68 -2.75
N VAL A 68 1.89 1.48 -2.43
CA VAL A 68 2.47 0.63 -1.38
C VAL A 68 2.87 -0.71 -1.98
N THR A 69 4.17 -1.03 -1.91
CA THR A 69 4.70 -2.31 -2.36
C THR A 69 5.18 -3.16 -1.19
N PHE A 70 4.99 -4.47 -1.35
CA PHE A 70 5.45 -5.51 -0.43
C PHE A 70 6.36 -6.46 -1.20
N THR A 71 7.52 -6.79 -0.65
CA THR A 71 8.43 -7.78 -1.25
C THR A 71 8.58 -8.95 -0.30
N PHE A 72 8.34 -10.15 -0.82
CA PHE A 72 8.43 -11.39 -0.06
C PHE A 72 9.55 -12.27 -0.59
N LEU A 73 10.34 -12.84 0.34
CA LEU A 73 11.16 -14.01 0.07
C LEU A 73 10.28 -15.26 0.19
N ILE A 74 10.17 -16.03 -0.89
CA ILE A 74 9.36 -17.26 -0.94
C ILE A 74 10.30 -18.45 -1.12
N GLU A 75 10.22 -19.41 -0.21
CA GLU A 75 11.06 -20.62 -0.17
C GLU A 75 10.21 -21.87 -0.05
N GLY A 76 10.75 -23.02 -0.49
CA GLY A 76 10.09 -24.32 -0.31
C GLY A 76 8.82 -24.53 -1.16
N ILE A 77 8.71 -23.82 -2.29
CA ILE A 77 7.65 -24.02 -3.30
C ILE A 77 8.14 -24.93 -4.43
N SER A 78 7.21 -25.61 -5.10
CA SER A 78 7.54 -26.45 -6.27
C SER A 78 7.84 -25.58 -7.51
N ARG A 79 8.55 -26.16 -8.49
CA ARG A 79 8.77 -25.52 -9.79
C ARG A 79 7.47 -25.27 -10.54
N VAL A 80 6.50 -26.17 -10.43
CA VAL A 80 5.17 -25.99 -11.03
C VAL A 80 4.48 -24.77 -10.42
N CYS A 81 4.59 -24.58 -9.10
CA CYS A 81 4.06 -23.41 -8.41
C CYS A 81 4.76 -22.11 -8.87
N SER A 82 6.09 -22.09 -8.95
CA SER A 82 6.80 -20.89 -9.42
C SER A 82 6.48 -20.54 -10.88
N HIS A 83 6.26 -21.53 -11.75
CA HIS A 83 5.82 -21.31 -13.13
C HIS A 83 4.43 -20.67 -13.21
N GLN A 84 3.52 -20.94 -12.26
CA GLN A 84 2.24 -20.23 -12.17
C GLN A 84 2.43 -18.81 -11.62
N LEU A 85 3.25 -18.67 -10.58
CA LEU A 85 3.49 -17.38 -9.92
C LEU A 85 4.05 -16.33 -10.87
N VAL A 86 5.02 -16.67 -11.72
CA VAL A 86 5.63 -15.73 -12.67
C VAL A 86 4.69 -15.29 -13.81
N ARG A 87 3.45 -15.81 -13.87
CA ARG A 87 2.43 -15.36 -14.83
C ARG A 87 1.71 -14.09 -14.39
N HIS A 88 1.84 -13.70 -13.13
CA HIS A 88 1.41 -12.40 -12.62
C HIS A 88 2.43 -11.34 -13.07
N ARG A 89 2.01 -10.39 -13.93
CA ARG A 89 2.88 -9.46 -14.66
C ARG A 89 2.66 -7.98 -14.29
N ILE A 90 2.04 -7.75 -13.13
CA ILE A 90 1.76 -6.43 -12.57
C ILE A 90 2.63 -6.30 -11.32
#